data_AF-A0A1I6D1L8-F1
#
_entry.id   AF-A0A1I6D1L8-F1
#
_cell.length_a   1.000
_cell.length_b   1.000
_cell.length_c   1.000
_cell.angle_alpha   90.00
_cell.angle_beta   90.00
_cell.angle_gamma   90.00
#
_symmetry.space_group_name_H-M   'P 1'
#
loop_
_entity.id
_entity.type
_entity.pdbx_description
1 polymer ?
#
loop_
_entity_poly.entity_id
_entity_poly.type
_entity_poly.pdbx_seq_one_letter_code
_entity_poly.pdbx_strand_id
1 'polypeptide(L)'
;MLTTAAAALIALSSLAPVEEAPAPVLEVVTVNGSGCPAGDADVKTDGRTFTIGYHTFLARAGSGSSPLDMRKNCQVNLRVNVPEGFTYGLARTTYEGYAHLQDGASGLNRVSTYLQGTSPTATVNQAFSGPFSDSWQTHYRPGSNEIQWSPCGERRNININAEVRVTLGSADPDRLNFAIVESSRGAVRVKRC
;
A
#
# COMPACT_ATOMS: atom_id res chain seq x y z
N MET A 1 4.56 -27.09 70.99
CA MET A 1 3.94 -27.25 69.66
C MET A 1 3.91 -25.87 69.02
N LEU A 2 4.72 -25.67 67.96
CA LEU A 2 4.86 -24.40 67.24
C LEU A 2 3.69 -24.21 66.27
N THR A 3 3.16 -22.99 66.16
CA THR A 3 2.33 -22.56 65.03
C THR A 3 2.83 -21.22 64.51
N THR A 4 3.50 -21.24 63.36
CA THR A 4 3.90 -20.08 62.58
C THR A 4 2.84 -19.81 61.53
N ALA A 5 2.16 -18.67 61.61
CA ALA A 5 1.22 -18.21 60.59
C ALA A 5 1.99 -17.44 59.50
N ALA A 6 1.99 -17.96 58.27
CA ALA A 6 2.55 -17.29 57.10
C ALA A 6 1.49 -16.38 56.47
N ALA A 7 1.73 -15.06 56.47
CA ALA A 7 0.92 -14.08 55.76
C ALA A 7 1.36 -14.02 54.29
N ALA A 8 0.49 -14.42 53.36
CA ALA A 8 0.72 -14.30 51.92
C ALA A 8 0.34 -12.88 51.44
N LEU A 9 1.34 -12.13 50.97
CA LEU A 9 1.11 -10.86 50.25
C LEU A 9 0.65 -11.17 48.81
N ILE A 10 -0.58 -10.80 48.48
CA ILE A 10 -1.10 -10.85 47.11
C ILE A 10 -0.66 -9.57 46.40
N ALA A 11 0.30 -9.67 45.49
CA ALA A 11 0.69 -8.56 44.63
C ALA A 11 -0.39 -8.32 43.55
N LEU A 12 -1.14 -7.22 43.65
CA LEU A 12 -2.04 -6.77 42.59
C LEU A 12 -1.20 -6.17 41.45
N SER A 13 -1.04 -6.90 40.36
CA SER A 13 -0.51 -6.35 39.11
C SER A 13 -1.53 -5.37 38.53
N SER A 14 -1.26 -4.06 38.62
CA SER A 14 -2.07 -3.05 37.93
C SER A 14 -1.90 -3.21 36.43
N LEU A 15 -2.94 -3.70 35.74
CA LEU A 15 -3.05 -3.55 34.29
C LEU A 15 -3.26 -2.06 34.01
N ALA A 16 -2.21 -1.35 33.60
CA ALA A 16 -2.36 -0.02 33.05
C ALA A 16 -3.30 -0.11 31.83
N PRO A 17 -4.30 0.79 31.69
CA PRO A 17 -5.12 0.84 30.49
C PRO A 17 -4.19 1.00 29.28
N VAL A 18 -4.26 0.08 28.32
CA VAL A 18 -3.67 0.31 27.00
C VAL A 18 -4.47 1.44 26.40
N GLU A 19 -3.91 2.64 26.41
CA GLU A 19 -4.50 3.78 25.74
C GLU A 19 -4.51 3.47 24.24
N GLU A 20 -5.66 3.04 23.73
CA GLU A 20 -5.83 2.86 22.30
C GLU A 20 -5.66 4.24 21.64
N ALA A 21 -4.72 4.34 20.70
CA ALA A 21 -4.54 5.56 19.94
C ALA A 21 -5.90 6.03 19.38
N PRO A 22 -6.16 7.34 19.24
CA PRO A 22 -7.40 7.81 18.66
C PRO A 22 -7.58 7.29 17.23
N ALA A 23 -8.84 7.14 16.81
CA ALA A 23 -9.14 6.79 15.43
C ALA A 23 -8.83 7.99 14.53
N PRO A 24 -7.98 7.85 13.50
CA PRO A 24 -7.79 8.89 12.50
C PRO A 24 -9.00 8.96 11.57
N VAL A 25 -9.19 10.10 10.92
CA VAL A 25 -10.10 10.23 9.78
C VAL A 25 -9.27 10.19 8.49
N LEU A 26 -9.58 9.21 7.63
CA LEU A 26 -8.93 9.04 6.33
C LEU A 26 -9.77 9.62 5.21
N GLU A 27 -9.09 10.32 4.30
CA GLU A 27 -9.66 10.86 3.07
C GLU A 27 -8.69 10.57 1.93
N VAL A 28 -9.10 9.76 0.96
CA VAL A 28 -8.35 9.64 -0.30
C VAL A 28 -8.75 10.83 -1.17
N VAL A 29 -7.88 11.84 -1.21
CA VAL A 29 -8.15 13.13 -1.85
C VAL A 29 -8.16 12.99 -3.37
N THR A 30 -7.21 12.22 -3.92
CA THR A 30 -7.15 11.93 -5.36
C THR A 30 -6.67 10.51 -5.63
N VAL A 31 -7.20 9.94 -6.70
CA VAL A 31 -6.66 8.76 -7.39
C VAL A 31 -6.58 9.16 -8.86
N ASN A 32 -5.37 9.32 -9.39
CA ASN A 32 -5.18 9.78 -10.76
C ASN A 32 -3.88 9.24 -11.37
N GLY A 33 -3.91 8.92 -12.66
CA GLY A 33 -2.73 8.46 -13.40
C GLY A 33 -3.12 7.87 -14.74
N SER A 34 -2.14 7.37 -15.50
CA SER A 34 -2.42 6.77 -16.81
C SER A 34 -3.16 5.44 -16.73
N GLY A 35 -3.16 4.77 -15.56
CA GLY A 35 -3.92 3.54 -15.28
C GLY A 35 -5.17 3.75 -14.44
N CYS A 36 -5.43 4.96 -13.97
CA CYS A 36 -6.69 5.31 -13.30
C CYS A 36 -6.95 6.78 -13.58
N PRO A 37 -7.56 7.11 -14.73
CA PRO A 37 -8.07 8.44 -14.98
C PRO A 37 -8.93 8.93 -13.81
N ALA A 38 -9.02 10.25 -13.62
CA ALA A 38 -9.83 10.80 -12.54
C ALA A 38 -11.29 10.30 -12.65
N GLY A 39 -11.80 9.67 -11.59
CA GLY A 39 -13.14 9.06 -11.57
C GLY A 39 -13.20 7.58 -11.97
N ASP A 40 -12.07 6.96 -12.33
CA ASP A 40 -11.97 5.56 -12.77
C ASP A 40 -11.62 4.57 -11.63
N ALA A 41 -11.92 4.96 -10.39
CA ALA A 41 -11.63 4.13 -9.23
C ALA A 41 -12.69 4.31 -8.13
N ASP A 42 -13.08 3.20 -7.52
CA ASP A 42 -13.98 3.17 -6.38
C ASP A 42 -13.18 3.23 -5.08
N VAL A 43 -13.44 4.25 -4.26
CA VAL A 43 -12.73 4.46 -3.00
C VAL A 43 -13.66 4.18 -1.81
N LYS A 44 -13.14 3.45 -0.82
CA LYS A 44 -13.79 3.26 0.49
C LYS A 44 -12.78 3.51 1.60
N THR A 45 -13.20 4.18 2.68
CA THR A 45 -12.42 4.34 3.90
C THR A 45 -13.21 3.80 5.09
N ASP A 46 -12.51 3.12 6.00
CA ASP A 46 -13.09 2.60 7.25
C ASP A 46 -12.04 2.68 8.37
N GLY A 47 -12.26 3.61 9.29
CA GLY A 47 -11.36 3.93 10.39
C GLY A 47 -9.92 4.17 9.91
N ARG A 48 -9.03 3.21 10.21
CA ARG A 48 -7.59 3.26 9.87
C ARG A 48 -7.26 2.67 8.51
N THR A 49 -8.26 2.22 7.75
CA THR A 49 -8.07 1.50 6.51
C THR A 49 -8.73 2.19 5.33
N PHE A 50 -8.19 1.94 4.14
CA PHE A 50 -8.79 2.35 2.88
C PHE A 50 -8.67 1.23 1.87
N THR A 51 -9.62 1.18 0.94
CA THR A 51 -9.64 0.25 -0.19
C THR A 51 -9.94 1.03 -1.46
N ILE A 52 -9.27 0.68 -2.55
CA ILE A 52 -9.44 1.26 -3.87
C ILE A 52 -9.63 0.12 -4.86
N GLY A 53 -10.75 0.11 -5.58
CA GLY A 53 -10.96 -0.75 -6.76
C GLY A 53 -10.64 0.04 -8.03
N TYR A 54 -9.87 -0.53 -8.95
CA TYR A 54 -9.46 0.13 -10.18
C TYR A 54 -10.22 -0.42 -11.37
N HIS A 55 -10.68 0.43 -12.29
CA HIS A 55 -11.45 -0.03 -13.46
C HIS A 55 -10.55 -0.25 -14.68
N THR A 56 -9.54 0.61 -14.93
CA THR A 56 -8.69 0.54 -16.14
C THR A 56 -7.19 0.42 -15.90
N PHE A 57 -6.76 -0.07 -14.73
CA PHE A 57 -5.34 -0.14 -14.38
C PHE A 57 -4.64 -1.37 -15.00
N LEU A 58 -4.30 -1.26 -16.29
CA LEU A 58 -3.77 -2.34 -17.13
C LEU A 58 -2.54 -1.87 -17.93
N ALA A 59 -1.43 -2.61 -17.82
CA ALA A 59 -0.31 -2.50 -18.78
C ALA A 59 -0.26 -3.72 -19.69
N ARG A 60 0.16 -3.52 -20.95
CA ARG A 60 0.26 -4.58 -21.96
C ARG A 60 1.37 -4.36 -22.97
N ALA A 61 1.84 -5.45 -23.56
CA ALA A 61 2.82 -5.48 -24.64
C ALA A 61 2.52 -6.63 -25.62
N GLY A 62 2.99 -6.50 -26.86
CA GLY A 62 2.67 -7.43 -27.96
C GLY A 62 1.24 -7.23 -28.50
N SER A 63 0.86 -8.00 -29.51
CA SER A 63 -0.45 -7.99 -30.16
C SER A 63 -0.91 -6.57 -30.56
N GLY A 64 -0.04 -5.80 -31.22
CA GLY A 64 -0.34 -4.44 -31.67
C GLY A 64 -0.44 -3.37 -30.57
N SER A 65 -0.04 -3.68 -29.33
CA SER A 65 -0.01 -2.70 -28.23
C SER A 65 0.91 -1.51 -28.53
N SER A 66 0.47 -0.30 -28.16
CA SER A 66 1.28 0.91 -28.29
C SER A 66 2.45 0.91 -27.29
N PRO A 67 3.59 1.56 -27.60
CA PRO A 67 4.64 1.79 -26.61
C PRO A 67 4.15 2.47 -25.31
N LEU A 68 3.05 3.23 -25.35
CA LEU A 68 2.45 3.87 -24.18
C LEU A 68 1.61 2.93 -23.31
N ASP A 69 1.33 1.71 -23.79
CA ASP A 69 0.56 0.71 -23.05
C ASP A 69 1.45 -0.14 -22.13
N MET A 70 2.76 -0.13 -22.34
CA MET A 70 3.69 -0.99 -21.60
C MET A 70 3.83 -0.61 -20.12
N ARG A 71 3.45 0.62 -19.75
CA ARG A 71 3.60 1.15 -18.39
C ARG A 71 2.43 2.06 -18.03
N LYS A 72 1.69 1.69 -16.99
CA LYS A 72 0.65 2.54 -16.40
C LYS A 72 0.95 2.81 -14.93
N ASN A 73 0.42 3.92 -14.41
CA ASN A 73 0.50 4.21 -12.98
C ASN A 73 -0.80 4.79 -12.42
N CYS A 74 -0.87 4.76 -11.10
CA CYS A 74 -1.88 5.38 -10.28
C CYS A 74 -1.21 6.09 -9.11
N GLN A 75 -1.41 7.41 -9.03
CA GLN A 75 -1.02 8.23 -7.90
C GLN A 75 -2.21 8.36 -6.95
N VAL A 76 -2.07 7.81 -5.76
CA VAL A 76 -3.00 7.99 -4.66
C VAL A 76 -2.47 9.07 -3.73
N ASN A 77 -3.32 10.01 -3.38
CA ASN A 77 -3.04 11.05 -2.39
C ASN A 77 -3.97 10.86 -1.18
N LEU A 78 -3.41 10.48 -0.05
CA LEU A 78 -4.13 10.17 1.17
C LEU A 78 -3.91 11.26 2.21
N ARG A 79 -4.99 11.91 2.63
CA ARG A 79 -5.01 12.80 3.80
C ARG A 79 -5.38 12.00 5.04
N VAL A 80 -4.65 12.24 6.12
CA VAL A 80 -4.88 11.61 7.42
C VAL A 80 -5.06 12.72 8.45
N ASN A 81 -6.22 12.78 9.07
CA ASN A 81 -6.48 13.71 10.17
C ASN A 81 -6.37 12.96 11.50
N VAL A 82 -5.52 13.47 12.39
CA VAL A 82 -5.32 12.97 13.76
C VAL A 82 -5.53 14.11 14.76
N PRO A 83 -5.89 13.82 16.02
CA PRO A 83 -5.93 14.82 17.08
C PRO A 83 -4.57 15.47 17.36
N GLU A 84 -4.59 16.59 18.08
CA GLU A 84 -3.38 17.24 18.55
C GLU A 84 -2.55 16.30 19.45
N GLY A 85 -1.21 16.39 19.33
CA GLY A 85 -0.28 15.51 20.05
C GLY A 85 -0.08 14.13 19.43
N PHE A 86 -0.67 13.85 18.26
CA PHE A 86 -0.49 12.60 17.54
C PHE A 86 0.14 12.80 16.16
N THR A 87 0.82 11.76 15.69
CA THR A 87 1.32 11.63 14.32
C THR A 87 0.83 10.33 13.69
N TYR A 88 0.94 10.23 12.37
CA TYR A 88 0.53 9.09 11.57
C TYR A 88 1.61 8.67 10.57
N GLY A 89 1.49 7.43 10.10
CA GLY A 89 2.32 6.88 9.04
C GLY A 89 1.62 5.72 8.32
N LEU A 90 2.00 5.48 7.08
CA LEU A 90 1.49 4.35 6.31
C LEU A 90 2.08 3.05 6.88
N ALA A 91 1.21 2.18 7.41
CA ALA A 91 1.64 0.95 8.07
C ALA A 91 1.69 -0.24 7.11
N ARG A 92 0.80 -0.25 6.12
CA ARG A 92 0.81 -1.25 5.05
C ARG A 92 0.04 -0.79 3.83
N THR A 93 0.42 -1.30 2.68
CA THR A 93 -0.45 -1.42 1.50
C THR A 93 -0.28 -2.79 0.86
N THR A 94 -1.38 -3.35 0.37
CA THR A 94 -1.39 -4.51 -0.50
C THR A 94 -2.03 -4.10 -1.81
N TYR A 95 -1.35 -4.35 -2.91
CA TYR A 95 -1.91 -4.32 -4.26
C TYR A 95 -2.09 -5.75 -4.74
N GLU A 96 -3.14 -5.99 -5.50
CA GLU A 96 -3.42 -7.30 -6.08
C GLU A 96 -4.00 -7.18 -7.49
N GLY A 97 -3.85 -8.24 -8.26
CA GLY A 97 -4.42 -8.35 -9.58
C GLY A 97 -3.97 -9.63 -10.28
N TYR A 98 -3.96 -9.61 -11.61
CA TYR A 98 -3.63 -10.76 -12.46
C TYR A 98 -2.59 -10.39 -13.51
N ALA A 99 -1.76 -11.34 -13.93
CA ALA A 99 -0.87 -11.15 -15.06
C ALA A 99 -0.84 -12.38 -15.96
N HIS A 100 -0.78 -12.14 -17.26
CA HIS A 100 -0.56 -13.14 -18.29
C HIS A 100 0.64 -12.73 -19.14
N LEU A 101 1.71 -13.51 -19.09
CA LEU A 101 2.98 -13.28 -19.77
C LEU A 101 3.37 -14.55 -20.52
N GLN A 102 3.66 -14.43 -21.79
CA GLN A 102 4.27 -15.49 -22.59
C GLN A 102 5.73 -15.70 -22.16
N ASP A 103 6.31 -16.84 -22.54
CA ASP A 103 7.74 -17.08 -22.39
C ASP A 103 8.56 -15.95 -23.05
N GLY A 104 9.61 -15.49 -22.35
CA GLY A 104 10.43 -14.35 -22.79
C GLY A 104 9.91 -12.95 -22.44
N ALA A 105 8.65 -12.81 -21.99
CA ALA A 105 8.11 -11.56 -21.47
C ALA A 105 8.36 -11.42 -19.95
N SER A 106 8.29 -10.18 -19.45
CA SER A 106 8.37 -9.91 -18.02
C SER A 106 7.38 -8.84 -17.59
N GLY A 107 7.04 -8.84 -16.31
CA GLY A 107 6.18 -7.84 -15.69
C GLY A 107 6.78 -7.29 -14.40
N LEU A 108 6.31 -6.13 -13.99
CA LEU A 108 6.69 -5.49 -12.74
C LEU A 108 5.50 -4.73 -12.17
N ASN A 109 5.17 -4.99 -10.91
CA ASN A 109 4.42 -4.04 -10.09
C ASN A 109 5.38 -3.35 -9.13
N ARG A 110 5.39 -2.02 -9.13
CA ARG A 110 6.24 -1.19 -8.27
C ARG A 110 5.36 -0.24 -7.47
N VAL A 111 5.52 -0.23 -6.15
CA VAL A 111 4.78 0.68 -5.26
C VAL A 111 5.78 1.55 -4.51
N SER A 112 5.70 2.85 -4.75
CA SER A 112 6.54 3.87 -4.10
C SER A 112 5.69 4.72 -3.18
N THR A 113 6.17 4.95 -1.96
CA THR A 113 5.46 5.69 -0.91
C THR A 113 6.34 6.82 -0.37
N TYR A 114 5.71 7.95 -0.03
CA TYR A 114 6.39 9.14 0.51
C TYR A 114 5.40 10.11 1.13
N LEU A 115 5.90 11.04 1.94
CA LEU A 115 5.13 12.16 2.47
C LEU A 115 5.20 13.35 1.50
N GLN A 116 4.16 14.17 1.51
CA GLN A 116 4.17 15.43 0.77
C GLN A 116 5.40 16.28 1.13
N GLY A 117 6.06 16.82 0.11
CA GLY A 117 7.29 17.60 0.25
C GLY A 117 8.56 16.76 0.42
N THR A 118 8.51 15.43 0.26
CA THR A 118 9.69 14.56 0.22
C THR A 118 9.76 13.77 -1.09
N SER A 119 10.95 13.31 -1.46
CA SER A 119 11.12 12.32 -2.54
C SER A 119 10.56 10.94 -2.13
N PRO A 120 10.30 10.03 -3.09
CA PRO A 120 10.03 8.62 -2.81
C PRO A 120 11.09 8.03 -1.88
N THR A 121 10.63 7.48 -0.77
CA THR A 121 11.49 7.08 0.35
C THR A 121 11.39 5.60 0.66
N ALA A 122 10.27 4.95 0.32
CA ALA A 122 10.16 3.51 0.39
C ALA A 122 9.50 2.96 -0.88
N THR A 123 10.15 1.97 -1.50
CA THR A 123 9.72 1.34 -2.74
C THR A 123 9.79 -0.17 -2.61
N VAL A 124 8.70 -0.84 -2.98
CA VAL A 124 8.65 -2.30 -3.12
C VAL A 124 8.39 -2.67 -4.57
N ASN A 125 9.02 -3.76 -5.01
CA ASN A 125 8.89 -4.30 -6.36
C ASN A 125 8.39 -5.74 -6.24
N GLN A 126 7.45 -6.09 -7.10
CA GLN A 126 7.08 -7.47 -7.39
C GLN A 126 7.31 -7.71 -8.87
N ALA A 127 8.30 -8.53 -9.19
CA ALA A 127 8.66 -8.88 -10.56
C ALA A 127 8.02 -10.21 -10.96
N PHE A 128 7.65 -10.32 -12.22
CA PHE A 128 7.07 -11.51 -12.83
C PHE A 128 7.89 -11.87 -14.07
N SER A 129 8.20 -13.15 -14.24
CA SER A 129 8.88 -13.67 -15.43
C SER A 129 7.96 -14.64 -16.15
N GLY A 130 7.82 -14.47 -17.46
CA GLY A 130 7.07 -15.40 -18.29
C GLY A 130 7.76 -16.77 -18.42
N PRO A 131 7.02 -17.85 -18.71
CA PRO A 131 5.57 -17.88 -18.82
C PRO A 131 4.89 -17.74 -17.44
N PHE A 132 3.91 -16.85 -17.33
CA PHE A 132 3.20 -16.56 -16.09
C PHE A 132 1.73 -16.32 -16.40
N SER A 133 0.82 -16.93 -15.64
CA SER A 133 -0.62 -16.76 -15.84
C SER A 133 -1.36 -16.96 -14.53
N ASP A 134 -1.19 -16.03 -13.60
CA ASP A 134 -1.73 -16.17 -12.25
C ASP A 134 -2.05 -14.82 -11.61
N SER A 135 -2.74 -14.90 -10.48
CA SER A 135 -2.95 -13.77 -9.57
C SER A 135 -1.63 -13.41 -8.89
N TRP A 136 -1.50 -12.15 -8.52
CA TRP A 136 -0.33 -11.64 -7.82
C TRP A 136 -0.72 -10.68 -6.71
N GLN A 137 0.18 -10.55 -5.74
CA GLN A 137 0.09 -9.52 -4.72
C GLN A 137 1.45 -8.86 -4.51
N THR A 138 1.43 -7.55 -4.25
CA THR A 138 2.58 -6.77 -3.81
C THR A 138 2.30 -6.23 -2.43
N HIS A 139 3.24 -6.42 -1.51
CA HIS A 139 3.09 -6.00 -0.12
C HIS A 139 4.13 -4.97 0.26
N TYR A 140 3.65 -3.78 0.64
CA TYR A 140 4.42 -2.83 1.41
C TYR A 140 4.04 -3.01 2.89
N ARG A 141 4.99 -3.47 3.72
CA ARG A 141 4.81 -3.69 5.16
C ARG A 141 6.11 -3.34 5.91
N PRO A 142 6.44 -2.05 6.06
CA PRO A 142 7.63 -1.64 6.79
C PRO A 142 7.58 -2.14 8.24
N GLY A 143 8.73 -2.42 8.83
CA GLY A 143 8.84 -2.61 10.27
C GLY A 143 8.40 -1.35 11.02
N SER A 144 7.98 -1.47 12.28
CA SER A 144 7.47 -0.32 13.06
C SER A 144 8.45 0.87 13.12
N ASN A 145 9.76 0.60 13.09
CA ASN A 145 10.82 1.60 13.11
C ASN A 145 11.14 2.19 11.73
N GLU A 146 10.61 1.59 10.66
CA GLU A 146 10.80 2.00 9.26
C GLU A 146 9.57 2.74 8.71
N ILE A 147 8.46 2.74 9.46
CA ILE A 147 7.29 3.56 9.15
C ILE A 147 7.73 5.01 9.09
N GLN A 148 7.40 5.65 7.98
CA GLN A 148 7.60 7.09 7.83
C GLN A 148 6.47 7.84 8.51
N TRP A 149 6.82 8.46 9.63
CA TRP A 149 5.89 9.26 10.41
C TRP A 149 5.87 10.70 9.89
N SER A 150 4.68 11.30 9.80
CA SER A 150 4.57 12.74 9.57
C SER A 150 5.27 13.50 10.71
N PRO A 151 5.98 14.61 10.46
CA PRO A 151 6.46 15.46 11.54
C PRO A 151 5.30 15.90 12.44
N CYS A 152 5.53 15.93 13.75
CA CYS A 152 4.52 16.34 14.72
C CYS A 152 4.08 17.79 14.49
N GLY A 153 2.76 18.03 14.55
CA GLY A 153 2.17 19.34 14.26
C GLY A 153 2.07 19.70 12.77
N GLU A 154 2.64 18.91 11.88
CA GLU A 154 2.54 19.11 10.43
C GLU A 154 1.48 18.20 9.79
N ARG A 155 0.77 18.76 8.80
CA ARG A 155 -0.17 18.01 7.96
C ARG A 155 0.47 17.73 6.60
N ARG A 156 0.83 16.47 6.35
CA ARG A 156 1.42 16.03 5.08
C ARG A 156 0.62 14.88 4.49
N ASN A 157 0.10 15.04 3.28
CA ASN A 157 -0.56 13.93 2.62
C ASN A 157 0.44 12.80 2.35
N ILE A 158 0.01 11.56 2.53
CA ILE A 158 0.78 10.39 2.13
C ILE A 158 0.52 10.18 0.64
N ASN A 159 1.60 10.08 -0.14
CA ASN A 159 1.55 9.77 -1.55
C ASN A 159 1.93 8.31 -1.76
N ILE A 160 1.14 7.59 -2.55
CA ILE A 160 1.40 6.21 -2.96
C ILE A 160 1.30 6.17 -4.48
N ASN A 161 2.43 5.95 -5.16
CA ASN A 161 2.47 5.73 -6.59
C ASN A 161 2.62 4.24 -6.86
N ALA A 162 1.57 3.62 -7.40
CA ALA A 162 1.65 2.28 -7.94
C ALA A 162 1.90 2.35 -9.45
N GLU A 163 2.82 1.53 -9.93
CA GLU A 163 3.14 1.33 -11.34
C GLU A 163 2.96 -0.15 -11.68
N VAL A 164 2.37 -0.42 -12.83
CA VAL A 164 2.45 -1.73 -13.47
C VAL A 164 3.10 -1.59 -14.84
N ARG A 165 4.01 -2.51 -15.15
CA ARG A 165 4.78 -2.53 -16.39
C ARG A 165 4.82 -3.94 -16.96
N VAL A 166 4.73 -4.03 -18.28
CA VAL A 166 4.94 -5.27 -19.05
C VAL A 166 6.01 -5.00 -20.10
N THR A 167 7.02 -5.85 -20.16
CA THR A 167 8.11 -5.78 -21.15
C THR A 167 8.02 -7.02 -22.02
N LEU A 168 7.95 -6.82 -23.34
CA LEU A 168 7.82 -7.92 -24.30
C LEU A 168 9.04 -8.85 -24.30
N GLY A 169 10.25 -8.31 -24.16
CA GLY A 169 11.48 -9.10 -24.17
C GLY A 169 11.64 -9.89 -25.47
N SER A 170 11.86 -11.21 -25.35
CA SER A 170 11.98 -12.13 -26.49
C SER A 170 10.67 -12.88 -26.80
N ALA A 171 9.57 -12.53 -26.14
CA ALA A 171 8.28 -13.14 -26.43
C ALA A 171 7.80 -12.84 -27.85
N ASP A 172 6.96 -13.73 -28.38
CA ASP A 172 6.30 -13.56 -29.68
C ASP A 172 5.53 -12.22 -29.72
N PRO A 173 5.88 -11.29 -30.64
CA PRO A 173 5.28 -9.97 -30.72
C PRO A 173 3.80 -9.99 -31.10
N ASP A 174 3.29 -11.08 -31.68
CA ASP A 174 1.88 -11.22 -32.05
C ASP A 174 1.00 -11.69 -30.89
N ARG A 175 1.62 -12.13 -29.78
CA ARG A 175 0.94 -12.63 -28.59
C ARG A 175 0.80 -11.54 -27.54
N LEU A 176 -0.37 -11.46 -26.92
CA LEU A 176 -0.66 -10.47 -25.88
C LEU A 176 0.00 -10.86 -24.56
N ASN A 177 0.63 -9.88 -23.93
CA ASN A 177 1.15 -9.94 -22.57
C ASN A 177 0.50 -8.79 -21.79
N PHE A 178 -0.03 -9.05 -20.61
CA PHE A 178 -0.68 -8.01 -19.81
C PHE A 178 -0.54 -8.24 -18.31
N ALA A 179 -0.66 -7.15 -17.55
CA ALA A 179 -0.80 -7.17 -16.11
C ALA A 179 -1.84 -6.13 -15.70
N ILE A 180 -2.84 -6.57 -14.93
CA ILE A 180 -3.92 -5.74 -14.38
C ILE A 180 -3.74 -5.59 -12.88
N VAL A 181 -4.08 -4.42 -12.37
CA VAL A 181 -4.25 -4.15 -10.95
C VAL A 181 -5.75 -4.04 -10.68
N GLU A 182 -6.28 -4.91 -9.85
CA GLU A 182 -7.72 -4.97 -9.59
C GLU A 182 -8.09 -4.12 -8.38
N SER A 183 -7.32 -4.26 -7.30
CA SER A 183 -7.59 -3.58 -6.05
C SER A 183 -6.33 -3.24 -5.28
N SER A 184 -6.47 -2.29 -4.35
CA SER A 184 -5.50 -2.09 -3.30
C SER A 184 -6.17 -1.78 -1.99
N ARG A 185 -5.52 -2.18 -0.90
CA ARG A 185 -5.95 -1.87 0.46
C ARG A 185 -4.77 -1.37 1.28
N GLY A 186 -5.00 -0.39 2.13
CA GLY A 186 -3.98 0.14 3.01
C GLY A 186 -4.46 0.31 4.43
N ALA A 187 -3.50 0.47 5.35
CA ALA A 187 -3.79 0.89 6.71
C ALA A 187 -2.76 1.90 7.19
N VAL A 188 -3.21 2.86 7.98
CA VAL A 188 -2.35 3.80 8.71
C VAL A 188 -2.19 3.36 10.15
N ARG A 189 -1.09 3.78 10.77
CA ARG A 189 -0.91 3.75 12.21
C ARG A 189 -0.84 5.16 12.75
N VAL A 190 -1.23 5.30 14.01
CA VAL A 190 -1.19 6.55 14.77
C VAL A 190 -0.38 6.29 16.03
N LYS A 191 0.44 7.25 16.45
CA LYS A 191 1.14 7.22 17.74
C LYS A 191 1.20 8.63 18.31
N ARG A 192 1.42 8.73 19.62
CA ARG A 192 1.74 10.00 20.26
C ARG A 192 3.07 10.54 19.74
N CYS A 193 3.12 11.85 19.60
CA CYS A 193 4.33 12.62 19.73
C CYS A 193 4.78 12.54 21.20
#